data_AF-A0A1V4WN57-F1
#
_entry.id   AF-A0A1V4WN57-F1
#
_cell.length_a   1.000
_cell.length_b   1.000
_cell.length_c   1.000
_cell.angle_alpha   90.00
_cell.angle_beta   90.00
_cell.angle_gamma   90.00
#
_symmetry.space_group_name_H-M   'P 1'
#
loop_
_entity.id
_entity.type
_entity.pdbx_description
1 polymer ?
#
loop_
_entity_poly.entity_id
_entity_poly.type
_entity_poly.pdbx_seq_one_letter_code
_entity_poly.pdbx_strand_id
1 'polypeptide(L)'
;MKWKILSTAVPLLVIALILSGCGGGAKTAPQTQNLKRDYDFRGSITKVDPAIFPPDDSSWVKVDDTTRRKVFFNDRLTLELVETSRSGLTGNVTTTHRSNDVMGYVITGAAMVTVGKNTRQIAGGGAFVVPSNTPYGVIPAADKTTILYVYTPPREDLRPTAPKVRRFPDNEIKSIVYGWFALFDEKASAGEFLSYLADTGLSMEMADKKKITSWQGFQDWYGLWSSVVSAYSSTVEKIAVSFDTGTGRYRASTTVSSTTKTVKGKTSTERYQVDMTLVDTSWGNMPKILEYKESPAKK
;
A
#
# COMPACT_ATOMS: atom_id res chain seq x y z
N MET A 1 75.83 34.19 8.59
CA MET A 1 76.91 33.53 9.36
C MET A 1 76.24 32.49 10.27
N LYS A 2 76.78 31.26 10.29
CA LYS A 2 76.32 29.99 10.91
C LYS A 2 75.76 30.18 12.35
N TRP A 3 74.82 29.38 12.89
CA TRP A 3 74.95 27.92 13.13
C TRP A 3 73.61 27.22 13.50
N LYS A 4 73.57 25.90 13.27
CA LYS A 4 72.54 24.90 13.64
C LYS A 4 72.76 24.38 15.06
N ILE A 5 71.71 23.89 15.74
CA ILE A 5 71.74 22.65 16.56
C ILE A 5 70.41 21.88 16.41
N LEU A 6 70.52 20.56 16.22
CA LEU A 6 69.49 19.52 16.17
C LEU A 6 69.19 18.94 17.57
N SER A 7 67.98 18.38 17.76
CA SER A 7 67.73 17.22 18.64
C SER A 7 66.40 16.56 18.19
N THR A 8 66.43 15.50 17.36
CA THR A 8 66.45 14.06 17.69
C THR A 8 65.21 13.54 18.43
N ALA A 9 64.31 12.87 17.69
CA ALA A 9 63.39 11.86 18.23
C ALA A 9 63.67 10.54 17.51
N VAL A 10 63.98 9.51 18.32
CA VAL A 10 64.37 8.15 17.94
C VAL A 10 63.12 7.27 17.75
N PRO A 11 63.11 6.35 16.76
CA PRO A 11 62.05 5.37 16.58
C PRO A 11 62.33 4.11 17.42
N LEU A 12 61.28 3.47 17.93
CA LEU A 12 61.37 2.15 18.57
C LEU A 12 60.45 1.17 17.83
N LEU A 13 61.12 0.37 17.00
CA LEU A 13 60.68 -0.88 16.43
C LEU A 13 60.91 -1.97 17.49
N VAL A 14 59.98 -2.94 17.68
CA VAL A 14 60.31 -4.35 18.02
C VAL A 14 59.06 -5.24 17.93
N ILE A 15 59.11 -6.11 16.91
CA ILE A 15 58.88 -7.56 16.89
C ILE A 15 57.44 -8.12 17.00
N ALA A 16 57.13 -8.87 15.94
CA ALA A 16 55.99 -9.72 15.69
C ALA A 16 55.92 -10.97 16.59
N LEU A 17 54.69 -11.46 16.79
CA LEU A 17 54.45 -12.87 17.09
C LEU A 17 53.22 -13.32 16.28
N ILE A 18 53.52 -14.10 15.24
CA ILE A 18 52.56 -14.88 14.46
C ILE A 18 52.24 -16.12 15.29
N LEU A 19 50.97 -16.31 15.65
CA LEU A 19 50.42 -17.62 15.93
C LEU A 19 49.24 -17.85 14.99
N SER A 20 49.52 -18.70 14.01
CA SER A 20 48.59 -19.41 13.15
C SER A 20 47.66 -20.27 14.01
N GLY A 21 46.37 -19.91 14.00
CA GLY A 21 45.27 -20.77 14.44
C GLY A 21 44.33 -21.02 13.27
N CYS A 22 44.53 -22.14 12.56
CA CYS A 22 43.52 -22.70 11.68
C CYS A 22 42.29 -23.09 12.50
N GLY A 23 41.11 -22.58 12.14
CA GLY A 23 39.88 -22.94 12.83
C GLY A 23 38.64 -22.34 12.16
N GLY A 24 38.15 -23.04 11.14
CA GLY A 24 36.77 -23.07 10.65
C GLY A 24 35.96 -21.78 10.66
N GLY A 25 35.75 -21.20 9.48
CA GLY A 25 34.75 -20.16 9.25
C GLY A 25 33.34 -20.66 9.62
N ALA A 26 32.91 -20.36 10.84
CA ALA A 26 31.50 -20.30 11.17
C ALA A 26 30.95 -19.04 10.49
N LYS A 27 30.09 -19.22 9.48
CA LYS A 27 29.23 -18.15 8.98
C LYS A 27 28.50 -17.60 10.18
N THR A 28 28.85 -16.38 10.58
CA THR A 28 28.12 -15.63 11.60
C THR A 28 26.67 -15.55 11.14
N ALA A 29 25.78 -16.17 11.90
CA ALA A 29 24.35 -15.96 11.75
C ALA A 29 24.08 -14.45 11.74
N PRO A 30 23.16 -13.95 10.88
CA PRO A 30 22.84 -12.53 10.86
C PRO A 30 22.49 -12.11 12.28
N GLN A 31 23.24 -11.14 12.82
CA GLN A 31 22.96 -10.57 14.13
C GLN A 31 21.48 -10.19 14.16
N THR A 32 20.72 -10.82 15.06
CA THR A 32 19.35 -10.45 15.40
C THR A 32 19.37 -8.99 15.82
N GLN A 33 19.04 -8.08 14.91
CA GLN A 33 18.86 -6.67 15.23
C GLN A 33 17.69 -6.59 16.20
N ASN A 34 17.97 -6.21 17.45
CA ASN A 34 16.93 -5.79 18.38
C ASN A 34 16.40 -4.43 17.89
N LEU A 35 15.40 -4.49 17.02
CA LEU A 35 14.65 -3.32 16.58
C LEU A 35 13.88 -2.75 17.78
N LYS A 36 13.86 -1.41 17.91
CA LYS A 36 13.08 -0.73 18.95
C LYS A 36 11.59 -0.95 18.72
N ARG A 37 10.79 -0.93 19.78
CA ARG A 37 9.32 -0.92 19.68
C ARG A 37 8.89 0.29 18.84
N ASP A 38 7.94 0.08 17.94
CA ASP A 38 7.35 1.15 17.14
C ASP A 38 5.90 1.39 17.59
N TYR A 39 5.75 2.33 18.53
CA TYR A 39 4.44 2.80 19.01
C TYR A 39 4.03 4.11 18.34
N ASP A 40 4.91 4.68 17.50
CA ASP A 40 4.75 6.00 16.90
C ASP A 40 4.09 5.93 15.52
N PHE A 41 3.62 4.76 15.09
CA PHE A 41 2.94 4.62 13.80
C PHE A 41 1.69 5.51 13.74
N ARG A 42 1.78 6.59 12.96
CA ARG A 42 0.71 7.56 12.68
C ARG A 42 0.18 7.43 11.26
N GLY A 43 0.08 6.22 10.74
CA GLY A 43 -0.55 5.99 9.43
C GLY A 43 -1.96 6.56 9.38
N SER A 44 -2.42 6.93 8.19
CA SER A 44 -3.79 7.41 7.98
C SER A 44 -4.78 6.32 8.39
N ILE A 45 -5.73 6.65 9.27
CA ILE A 45 -6.81 5.76 9.66
C ILE A 45 -7.82 5.69 8.50
N THR A 46 -7.94 4.53 7.89
CA THR A 46 -9.00 4.24 6.92
C THR A 46 -10.27 3.88 7.69
N LYS A 47 -11.30 4.73 7.63
CA LYS A 47 -12.58 4.45 8.28
C LYS A 47 -13.27 3.25 7.63
N VAL A 48 -13.85 2.38 8.45
CA VAL A 48 -14.63 1.24 8.01
C VAL A 48 -16.07 1.39 8.50
N ASP A 49 -17.03 1.18 7.61
CA ASP A 49 -18.45 1.20 7.99
C ASP A 49 -18.78 0.04 8.95
N PRO A 50 -19.63 0.25 9.97
CA PRO A 50 -20.09 -0.82 10.83
C PRO A 50 -20.72 -1.96 10.02
N ALA A 51 -20.25 -3.19 10.24
CA ALA A 51 -20.71 -4.36 9.51
C ALA A 51 -20.77 -5.61 10.41
N ILE A 52 -21.67 -6.53 10.06
CA ILE A 52 -21.77 -7.87 10.64
C ILE A 52 -21.44 -8.85 9.53
N PHE A 53 -20.54 -9.80 9.80
CA PHE A 53 -20.08 -10.78 8.83
C PHE A 53 -20.52 -12.20 9.23
N PRO A 54 -21.64 -12.69 8.71
CA PRO A 54 -21.97 -14.11 8.74
C PRO A 54 -20.81 -14.97 8.20
N PRO A 55 -20.67 -16.24 8.66
CA PRO A 55 -19.57 -17.12 8.25
C PRO A 55 -19.43 -17.26 6.73
N ASP A 56 -20.53 -17.22 5.98
CA ASP A 56 -20.55 -17.46 4.53
C ASP A 56 -20.38 -16.17 3.71
N ASP A 57 -20.53 -14.99 4.33
CA ASP A 57 -20.48 -13.69 3.64
C ASP A 57 -19.04 -13.28 3.27
N SER A 58 -18.05 -13.82 3.99
CA SER A 58 -16.63 -13.58 3.72
C SER A 58 -15.98 -14.81 3.11
N SER A 59 -15.55 -14.67 1.85
CA SER A 59 -14.87 -15.74 1.12
C SER A 59 -13.46 -15.97 1.63
N TRP A 60 -13.06 -17.24 1.67
CA TRP A 60 -11.66 -17.61 1.90
C TRP A 60 -10.79 -17.19 0.71
N VAL A 61 -9.66 -16.54 1.00
CA VAL A 61 -8.62 -16.23 0.03
C VAL A 61 -7.51 -17.27 0.15
N LYS A 62 -7.18 -17.96 -0.94
CA LYS A 62 -6.02 -18.87 -0.99
C LYS A 62 -4.74 -18.04 -0.92
N VAL A 63 -3.86 -18.37 0.02
CA VAL A 63 -2.53 -17.74 0.17
C VAL A 63 -1.48 -18.59 -0.56
N ASP A 64 -1.50 -19.89 -0.30
CA ASP A 64 -0.68 -20.92 -0.95
C ASP A 64 -1.43 -22.27 -0.93
N ASP A 65 -0.75 -23.37 -1.28
CA ASP A 65 -1.38 -24.71 -1.35
C ASP A 65 -1.79 -25.28 0.01
N THR A 66 -1.20 -24.77 1.09
CA THR A 66 -1.44 -25.22 2.47
C THR A 66 -2.20 -24.21 3.30
N THR A 67 -2.31 -22.95 2.85
CA THR A 67 -2.78 -21.83 3.65
C THR A 67 -3.87 -21.05 2.93
N ARG A 68 -4.95 -20.75 3.67
CA ARG A 68 -6.01 -19.83 3.25
C ARG A 68 -6.39 -18.91 4.41
N ARG A 69 -7.00 -17.76 4.09
CA ARG A 69 -7.39 -16.77 5.10
C ARG A 69 -8.69 -16.04 4.83
N LYS A 70 -9.28 -15.46 5.88
CA LYS A 70 -10.26 -14.37 5.82
C LYS A 70 -9.68 -13.16 6.54
N VAL A 71 -9.96 -11.95 6.04
CA VAL A 71 -9.43 -10.71 6.62
C VAL A 71 -10.57 -9.73 6.84
N PHE A 72 -10.61 -9.14 8.02
CA PHE A 72 -11.61 -8.17 8.44
C PHE A 72 -10.90 -6.96 9.02
N PHE A 73 -11.48 -5.78 8.82
CA PHE A 73 -10.89 -4.51 9.23
C PHE A 73 -11.86 -3.77 10.12
N ASN A 74 -11.33 -3.04 11.09
CA ASN A 74 -11.94 -1.82 11.58
C ASN A 74 -10.93 -0.67 11.39
N ASP A 75 -11.24 0.51 11.90
CA ASP A 75 -10.40 1.70 11.80
C ASP A 75 -8.96 1.53 12.33
N ARG A 76 -8.73 0.62 13.29
CA ARG A 76 -7.47 0.51 14.06
C ARG A 76 -6.87 -0.89 14.16
N LEU A 77 -7.64 -1.90 13.79
CA LEU A 77 -7.32 -3.30 13.93
C LEU A 77 -7.57 -4.03 12.62
N THR A 78 -6.73 -5.03 12.38
CA THR A 78 -7.04 -6.09 11.43
C THR A 78 -7.26 -7.38 12.19
N LEU A 79 -8.31 -8.10 11.81
CA LEU A 79 -8.56 -9.47 12.23
C LEU A 79 -8.32 -10.38 11.04
N GLU A 80 -7.41 -11.34 11.17
CA GLU A 80 -7.12 -12.34 10.14
C GLU A 80 -7.39 -13.73 10.69
N LEU A 81 -8.30 -14.46 10.05
CA LEU A 81 -8.54 -15.87 10.34
C LEU A 81 -7.73 -16.70 9.34
N VAL A 82 -6.75 -17.46 9.80
CA VAL A 82 -5.88 -18.29 8.97
C VAL A 82 -6.18 -19.76 9.22
N GLU A 83 -6.40 -20.51 8.15
CA GLU A 83 -6.37 -21.97 8.16
C GLU A 83 -5.14 -22.44 7.41
N THR A 84 -4.32 -23.26 8.06
CA THR A 84 -3.10 -23.80 7.48
C THR A 84 -2.91 -25.27 7.85
N SER A 85 -2.40 -26.07 6.93
CA SER A 85 -2.06 -27.47 7.16
C SER A 85 -0.57 -27.65 7.42
N ARG A 86 -0.21 -28.74 8.11
CA ARG A 86 1.19 -29.12 8.30
C ARG A 86 1.95 -29.11 6.97
N SER A 87 3.01 -28.30 6.90
CA SER A 87 3.95 -28.35 5.77
C SER A 87 5.09 -29.32 6.10
N GLY A 88 5.79 -29.82 5.07
CA GLY A 88 6.98 -30.67 5.24
C GLY A 88 8.19 -29.97 5.87
N LEU A 89 8.05 -28.71 6.32
CA LEU A 89 9.10 -27.96 6.99
C LEU A 89 9.31 -28.53 8.40
N THR A 90 10.39 -29.30 8.58
CA THR A 90 10.80 -29.82 9.87
C THR A 90 11.93 -28.97 10.46
N GLY A 91 11.71 -28.41 11.65
CA GLY A 91 12.80 -28.14 12.60
C GLY A 91 13.04 -26.68 13.01
N ASN A 92 12.90 -25.70 12.11
CA ASN A 92 13.18 -24.29 12.44
C ASN A 92 12.02 -23.37 12.07
N VAL A 93 11.46 -22.71 13.09
CA VAL A 93 10.51 -21.61 12.90
C VAL A 93 11.28 -20.40 12.36
N THR A 94 11.08 -20.05 11.09
CA THR A 94 11.59 -18.78 10.56
C THR A 94 10.87 -17.64 11.24
N THR A 95 11.63 -16.74 11.88
CA THR A 95 11.07 -15.57 12.54
C THR A 95 11.27 -14.32 11.70
N THR A 96 10.30 -13.41 11.75
CA THR A 96 10.38 -12.12 11.06
C THR A 96 9.98 -11.00 12.01
N HIS A 97 10.56 -9.82 11.84
CA HIS A 97 10.13 -8.60 12.52
C HIS A 97 8.98 -7.96 11.75
N ARG A 98 8.01 -7.41 12.46
CA ARG A 98 6.95 -6.56 11.92
C ARG A 98 6.70 -5.40 12.86
N SER A 99 6.34 -4.25 12.33
CA SER A 99 6.03 -3.05 13.13
C SER A 99 4.71 -3.17 13.89
N ASN A 100 3.81 -4.09 13.50
CA ASN A 100 2.56 -4.32 14.21
C ASN A 100 2.79 -5.05 15.54
N ASP A 101 2.04 -4.67 16.57
CA ASP A 101 1.70 -5.60 17.65
C ASP A 101 0.73 -6.66 17.11
N VAL A 102 0.96 -7.91 17.48
CA VAL A 102 0.18 -9.07 17.04
C VAL A 102 -0.24 -9.90 18.24
N MET A 103 -1.52 -10.27 18.29
CA MET A 103 -2.02 -11.32 19.16
C MET A 103 -2.52 -12.48 18.32
N GLY A 104 -2.08 -13.69 18.62
CA GLY A 104 -2.56 -14.90 17.98
C GLY A 104 -3.30 -15.79 18.98
N TYR A 105 -4.39 -16.40 18.52
CA TYR A 105 -5.19 -17.36 19.28
C TYR A 105 -5.46 -18.59 18.43
N VAL A 106 -5.04 -19.77 18.89
CA VAL A 106 -5.28 -21.04 18.18
C VAL A 106 -6.71 -21.49 18.46
N ILE A 107 -7.56 -21.46 17.44
CA ILE A 107 -8.96 -21.88 17.56
C ILE A 107 -9.03 -23.41 17.52
N THR A 108 -8.40 -24.04 16.53
CA THR A 108 -8.34 -25.50 16.39
C THR A 108 -6.95 -25.96 15.93
N GLY A 109 -6.61 -27.22 16.21
CA GLY A 109 -5.32 -27.81 15.87
C GLY A 109 -4.21 -27.45 16.86
N ALA A 110 -2.97 -27.40 16.38
CA ALA A 110 -1.80 -27.04 17.17
C ALA A 110 -0.75 -26.32 16.33
N ALA A 111 0.10 -25.52 16.96
CA ALA A 111 1.20 -24.83 16.31
C ALA A 111 2.45 -24.76 17.20
N MET A 112 3.62 -24.84 16.57
CA MET A 112 4.88 -24.40 17.16
C MET A 112 5.01 -22.90 16.96
N VAL A 113 5.03 -22.16 18.06
CA VAL A 113 5.13 -20.69 18.05
C VAL A 113 6.46 -20.27 18.65
N THR A 114 7.17 -19.40 17.94
CA THR A 114 8.35 -18.71 18.43
C THR A 114 8.07 -17.23 18.58
N VAL A 115 8.34 -16.65 19.76
CA VAL A 115 8.28 -15.21 20.03
C VAL A 115 9.56 -14.80 20.74
N GLY A 116 10.37 -13.96 20.09
CA GLY A 116 11.70 -13.62 20.58
C GLY A 116 12.57 -14.87 20.68
N LYS A 117 12.96 -15.23 21.91
CA LYS A 117 13.77 -16.42 22.22
C LYS A 117 12.94 -17.63 22.69
N ASN A 118 11.63 -17.45 22.87
CA ASN A 118 10.76 -18.47 23.45
C ASN A 118 10.06 -19.23 22.35
N THR A 119 10.24 -20.56 22.32
CA THR A 119 9.51 -21.46 21.43
C THR A 119 8.66 -22.41 22.24
N ARG A 120 7.37 -22.53 21.92
CA ARG A 120 6.45 -23.47 22.58
C ARG A 120 5.47 -24.04 21.57
N GLN A 121 5.10 -25.30 21.76
CA GLN A 121 3.90 -25.84 21.13
C GLN A 121 2.69 -25.35 21.91
N ILE A 122 1.67 -24.87 21.20
CA ILE A 122 0.37 -24.54 21.78
C ILE A 122 -0.73 -25.23 20.96
N ALA A 123 -1.77 -25.71 21.62
CA ALA A 123 -2.94 -26.33 21.00
C ALA A 123 -4.13 -25.35 20.98
N GLY A 124 -5.29 -25.80 20.48
CA GLY A 124 -6.56 -25.08 20.59
C GLY A 124 -6.79 -24.51 21.99
N GLY A 125 -7.17 -23.23 22.05
CA GLY A 125 -7.28 -22.45 23.28
C GLY A 125 -6.01 -21.69 23.68
N GLY A 126 -4.85 -22.01 23.08
CA GLY A 126 -3.59 -21.33 23.32
C GLY A 126 -3.49 -19.97 22.65
N ALA A 127 -2.78 -19.05 23.29
CA ALA A 127 -2.53 -17.71 22.77
C ALA A 127 -1.05 -17.34 22.77
N PHE A 128 -0.67 -16.40 21.92
CA PHE A 128 0.65 -15.77 21.92
C PHE A 128 0.55 -14.27 21.64
N VAL A 129 1.46 -13.51 22.23
CA VAL A 129 1.50 -12.05 22.13
C VAL A 129 2.86 -11.66 21.60
N VAL A 130 2.87 -10.92 20.49
CA VAL A 130 4.06 -10.46 19.80
C VAL A 130 4.01 -8.94 19.77
N PRO A 131 4.70 -8.24 20.66
CA PRO A 131 4.70 -6.80 20.58
C PRO A 131 5.55 -6.33 19.39
N SER A 132 5.34 -5.10 18.94
CA SER A 132 5.95 -4.48 17.76
C SER A 132 7.46 -4.73 17.67
N ASN A 133 7.94 -5.12 16.50
CA ASN A 133 9.34 -5.40 16.21
C ASN A 133 9.96 -6.56 17.01
N THR A 134 9.16 -7.41 17.67
CA THR A 134 9.63 -8.72 18.17
C THR A 134 9.64 -9.74 17.04
N PRO A 135 10.75 -10.48 16.84
CA PRO A 135 10.79 -11.53 15.84
C PRO A 135 9.86 -12.66 16.28
N TYR A 136 8.96 -13.09 15.39
CA TYR A 136 8.08 -14.21 15.66
C TYR A 136 7.86 -15.08 14.42
N GLY A 137 7.45 -16.32 14.66
CA GLY A 137 7.03 -17.25 13.62
C GLY A 137 6.11 -18.33 14.17
N VAL A 138 5.33 -18.94 13.28
CA VAL A 138 4.31 -19.92 13.62
C VAL A 138 4.34 -21.03 12.57
N ILE A 139 4.46 -22.28 13.00
CA ILE A 139 4.40 -23.45 12.12
C ILE A 139 3.25 -24.36 12.60
N PRO A 140 2.32 -24.77 11.72
CA PRO A 140 1.28 -25.75 12.09
C PRO A 140 1.90 -27.09 12.51
N ALA A 141 1.46 -27.59 13.65
CA ALA A 141 1.88 -28.87 14.22
C ALA A 141 0.81 -29.98 14.04
N ALA A 142 -0.34 -29.65 13.45
CA ALA A 142 -1.44 -30.57 13.16
C ALA A 142 -1.79 -30.54 11.66
N ASP A 143 -2.52 -31.55 11.18
CA ASP A 143 -2.94 -31.66 9.78
C ASP A 143 -3.78 -30.45 9.32
N LYS A 144 -4.52 -29.86 10.25
CA LYS A 144 -5.21 -28.58 10.07
C LYS A 144 -5.12 -27.77 11.37
N THR A 145 -4.68 -26.53 11.24
CA THR A 145 -4.63 -25.56 12.34
C THR A 145 -5.34 -24.28 11.92
N THR A 146 -6.23 -23.78 12.78
CA THR A 146 -6.94 -22.51 12.59
C THR A 146 -6.47 -21.51 13.63
N ILE A 147 -6.00 -20.36 13.19
CA ILE A 147 -5.44 -19.32 14.07
C ILE A 147 -6.13 -17.99 13.75
N LEU A 148 -6.60 -17.34 14.80
CA LEU A 148 -7.05 -15.95 14.76
C LEU A 148 -5.87 -15.04 15.07
N TYR A 149 -5.59 -14.10 14.19
CA TYR A 149 -4.64 -13.02 14.43
C TYR A 149 -5.36 -11.69 14.57
N VAL A 150 -4.90 -10.87 15.50
CA VAL A 150 -5.30 -9.47 15.66
C VAL A 150 -4.05 -8.62 15.57
N TYR A 151 -4.10 -7.60 14.71
CA TYR A 151 -2.99 -6.68 14.46
C TYR A 151 -3.37 -5.25 14.87
N THR A 152 -2.42 -4.53 15.44
CA THR A 152 -2.44 -3.07 15.52
C THR A 152 -1.04 -2.54 15.20
N PRO A 153 -0.87 -1.51 14.36
CA PRO A 153 -1.87 -0.87 13.49
C PRO A 153 -2.50 -1.85 12.47
N PRO A 154 -3.54 -1.46 11.71
CA PRO A 154 -4.12 -2.29 10.67
C PRO A 154 -3.08 -2.76 9.64
N ARG A 155 -3.25 -3.99 9.15
CA ARG A 155 -2.49 -4.59 8.06
C ARG A 155 -3.08 -4.15 6.71
N GLU A 156 -2.81 -2.90 6.34
CA GLU A 156 -3.34 -2.31 5.10
C GLU A 156 -2.91 -3.10 3.85
N ASP A 157 -1.77 -3.79 3.89
CA ASP A 157 -1.33 -4.70 2.83
C ASP A 157 -2.25 -5.93 2.62
N LEU A 158 -3.11 -6.23 3.60
CA LEU A 158 -4.10 -7.31 3.53
C LEU A 158 -5.49 -6.84 3.11
N ARG A 159 -5.69 -5.53 2.93
CA ARG A 159 -6.99 -5.00 2.50
C ARG A 159 -7.32 -5.61 1.13
N PRO A 160 -8.53 -6.15 0.92
CA PRO A 160 -8.90 -6.76 -0.36
C PRO A 160 -8.69 -5.77 -1.50
N THR A 161 -7.67 -6.02 -2.32
CA THR A 161 -7.53 -5.39 -3.63
C THR A 161 -8.47 -6.12 -4.58
N ALA A 162 -9.14 -5.39 -5.46
CA ALA A 162 -10.15 -6.02 -6.32
C ALA A 162 -9.53 -7.16 -7.12
N PRO A 163 -10.26 -8.26 -7.36
CA PRO A 163 -9.78 -9.32 -8.23
C PRO A 163 -9.29 -8.72 -9.54
N LYS A 164 -8.20 -9.25 -10.11
CA LYS A 164 -7.67 -8.84 -11.43
C LYS A 164 -8.55 -9.35 -12.57
N VAL A 165 -9.86 -9.16 -12.44
CA VAL A 165 -10.90 -9.58 -13.36
C VAL A 165 -11.65 -8.34 -13.80
N ARG A 166 -11.97 -8.28 -15.09
CA ARG A 166 -12.75 -7.18 -15.65
C ARG A 166 -14.18 -7.27 -15.16
N ARG A 167 -14.56 -6.40 -14.22
CA ARG A 167 -15.92 -6.28 -13.66
C ARG A 167 -16.81 -5.29 -14.38
N PHE A 168 -16.23 -4.19 -14.87
CA PHE A 168 -16.98 -3.07 -15.43
C PHE A 168 -16.85 -3.07 -16.97
N PRO A 169 -17.96 -3.01 -17.72
CA PRO A 169 -17.94 -2.89 -19.17
C PRO A 169 -17.38 -1.52 -19.61
N ASP A 170 -16.93 -1.42 -20.86
CA ASP A 170 -16.32 -0.18 -21.37
C ASP A 170 -17.24 1.02 -21.27
N ASN A 171 -18.55 0.83 -21.41
CA ASN A 171 -19.51 1.94 -21.33
C ASN A 171 -19.56 2.55 -19.94
N GLU A 172 -19.40 1.76 -18.87
CA GLU A 172 -19.33 2.31 -17.52
C GLU A 172 -18.05 3.09 -17.28
N ILE A 173 -16.92 2.61 -17.81
CA ILE A 173 -15.67 3.37 -17.78
C ILE A 173 -15.79 4.69 -18.55
N LYS A 174 -16.43 4.67 -19.72
CA LYS A 174 -16.71 5.89 -20.50
C LYS A 174 -17.61 6.86 -19.74
N SER A 175 -18.65 6.36 -19.06
CA SER A 175 -19.54 7.20 -18.25
C SER A 175 -18.78 7.92 -17.13
N ILE A 176 -17.75 7.30 -16.55
CA ILE A 176 -16.89 7.96 -15.55
C ILE A 176 -16.12 9.12 -16.20
N VAL A 177 -15.55 8.93 -17.39
CA VAL A 177 -14.84 9.99 -18.11
C VAL A 177 -15.79 11.15 -18.47
N TYR A 178 -16.99 10.85 -19.00
CA TYR A 178 -17.98 11.89 -19.29
C TYR A 178 -18.44 12.62 -18.03
N GLY A 179 -18.75 11.89 -16.97
CA GLY A 179 -19.15 12.45 -15.68
C GLY A 179 -18.07 13.38 -15.10
N TRP A 180 -16.80 12.98 -15.18
CA TRP A 180 -15.67 13.79 -14.73
C TRP A 180 -15.62 15.18 -15.41
N PHE A 181 -15.81 15.23 -16.73
CA PHE A 181 -15.80 16.50 -17.47
C PHE A 181 -17.11 17.28 -17.32
N ALA A 182 -18.25 16.61 -17.18
CA ALA A 182 -19.52 17.25 -16.86
C ALA A 182 -19.46 18.03 -15.53
N LEU A 183 -18.77 17.50 -14.51
CA LEU A 183 -18.57 18.22 -13.25
C LEU A 183 -17.79 19.53 -13.44
N PHE A 184 -16.85 19.60 -14.39
CA PHE A 184 -16.18 20.86 -14.73
C PHE A 184 -17.11 21.83 -15.47
N ASP A 185 -17.90 21.33 -16.42
CA ASP A 185 -18.85 22.13 -17.20
C ASP A 185 -19.94 22.76 -16.29
N GLU A 186 -20.43 22.00 -15.32
CA GLU A 186 -21.40 22.44 -14.32
C GLU A 186 -20.78 23.25 -13.19
N LYS A 187 -19.44 23.32 -13.14
CA LYS A 187 -18.68 23.98 -12.08
C LYS A 187 -19.08 23.46 -10.69
N ALA A 188 -19.20 22.14 -10.60
CA ALA A 188 -19.65 21.39 -9.42
C ALA A 188 -18.77 21.62 -8.18
N SER A 189 -19.26 21.24 -7.01
CA SER A 189 -18.48 21.37 -5.78
C SER A 189 -17.30 20.39 -5.77
N ALA A 190 -16.19 20.77 -5.12
CA ALA A 190 -15.01 19.89 -5.04
C ALA A 190 -15.34 18.49 -4.46
N GLY A 191 -16.32 18.40 -3.55
CA GLY A 191 -16.76 17.14 -2.96
C GLY A 191 -17.35 16.15 -3.98
N GLU A 192 -18.01 16.64 -5.02
CA GLU A 192 -18.58 15.79 -6.08
C GLU A 192 -17.47 15.14 -6.90
N PHE A 193 -16.38 15.86 -7.19
CA PHE A 193 -15.19 15.29 -7.83
C PHE A 193 -14.52 14.21 -6.97
N LEU A 194 -14.46 14.39 -5.64
CA LEU A 194 -13.83 13.41 -4.76
C LEU A 194 -14.49 12.03 -4.87
N SER A 195 -15.79 11.98 -5.20
CA SER A 195 -16.48 10.71 -5.45
C SER A 195 -15.93 9.94 -6.66
N TYR A 196 -15.19 10.58 -7.56
CA TYR A 196 -14.54 9.96 -8.72
C TYR A 196 -13.09 9.58 -8.45
N LEU A 197 -12.45 10.13 -7.41
CA LEU A 197 -11.02 9.97 -7.15
C LEU A 197 -10.73 8.82 -6.19
N ALA A 198 -9.63 8.12 -6.40
CA ALA A 198 -9.11 7.18 -5.40
C ALA A 198 -8.66 7.97 -4.15
N ASP A 199 -8.98 7.45 -2.98
CA ASP A 199 -8.55 8.01 -1.69
C ASP A 199 -7.07 7.74 -1.38
N THR A 200 -6.52 6.70 -2.00
CA THR A 200 -5.18 6.17 -1.78
C THR A 200 -4.45 5.98 -3.10
N GLY A 201 -3.16 6.36 -3.13
CA GLY A 201 -2.32 6.21 -4.33
C GLY A 201 -2.65 7.17 -5.48
N LEU A 202 -3.50 8.17 -5.24
CA LEU A 202 -3.88 9.18 -6.24
C LEU A 202 -2.64 9.86 -6.84
N SER A 203 -2.61 10.01 -8.16
CA SER A 203 -1.57 10.76 -8.87
C SER A 203 -2.17 11.48 -10.08
N MET A 204 -2.28 12.80 -9.99
CA MET A 204 -2.77 13.62 -11.10
C MET A 204 -1.68 14.58 -11.57
N GLU A 205 -1.54 14.72 -12.88
CA GLU A 205 -0.76 15.75 -13.55
C GLU A 205 -1.70 16.57 -14.43
N MET A 206 -2.00 17.78 -14.00
CA MET A 206 -2.88 18.70 -14.74
C MET A 206 -2.14 19.35 -15.92
N ALA A 207 -2.87 20.03 -16.81
CA ALA A 207 -2.30 20.70 -17.99
C ALA A 207 -1.20 21.71 -17.64
N ASP A 208 -1.30 22.37 -16.49
CA ASP A 208 -0.31 23.31 -15.95
C ASP A 208 0.91 22.63 -15.29
N LYS A 209 1.02 21.30 -15.43
CA LYS A 209 2.06 20.44 -14.81
C LYS A 209 2.01 20.39 -13.29
N LYS A 210 0.95 20.89 -12.66
CA LYS A 210 0.75 20.70 -11.23
C LYS A 210 0.51 19.22 -10.93
N LYS A 211 1.25 18.70 -9.95
CA LYS A 211 1.07 17.35 -9.43
C LYS A 211 0.18 17.37 -8.21
N ILE A 212 -0.84 16.53 -8.20
CA ILE A 212 -1.81 16.38 -7.11
C ILE A 212 -1.78 14.91 -6.68
N THR A 213 -1.53 14.65 -5.41
CA THR A 213 -1.38 13.28 -4.89
C THR A 213 -2.33 12.94 -3.74
N SER A 214 -3.30 13.81 -3.46
CA SER A 214 -4.28 13.64 -2.38
C SER A 214 -5.56 14.42 -2.67
N TRP A 215 -6.65 14.06 -2.00
CA TRP A 215 -7.92 14.80 -2.07
C TRP A 215 -7.79 16.24 -1.62
N GLN A 216 -7.04 16.50 -0.53
CA GLN A 216 -6.78 17.87 -0.08
C GLN A 216 -6.06 18.68 -1.17
N GLY A 217 -5.04 18.10 -1.80
CA GLY A 217 -4.32 18.75 -2.90
C GLY A 217 -5.21 19.06 -4.10
N PHE A 218 -6.19 18.18 -4.39
CA PHE A 218 -7.20 18.42 -5.41
C PHE A 218 -8.14 19.56 -5.02
N GLN A 219 -8.67 19.55 -3.79
CA GLN A 219 -9.55 20.60 -3.29
C GLN A 219 -8.87 21.98 -3.32
N ASP A 220 -7.61 22.06 -2.91
CA ASP A 220 -6.83 23.30 -2.93
C ASP A 220 -6.63 23.81 -4.37
N TRP A 221 -6.28 22.91 -5.30
CA TRP A 221 -6.15 23.25 -6.71
C TRP A 221 -7.48 23.70 -7.32
N TYR A 222 -8.55 22.96 -7.07
CA TYR A 222 -9.87 23.24 -7.63
C TYR A 222 -10.46 24.55 -7.06
N GLY A 223 -10.21 24.85 -5.78
CA GLY A 223 -10.58 26.13 -5.17
C GLY A 223 -9.93 27.32 -5.88
N LEU A 224 -8.63 27.21 -6.19
CA LEU A 224 -7.94 28.23 -6.97
C LEU A 224 -8.49 28.34 -8.39
N TRP A 225 -8.67 27.21 -9.08
CA TRP A 225 -9.21 27.16 -10.44
C TRP A 225 -10.61 27.77 -10.53
N SER A 226 -11.52 27.35 -9.66
CA SER A 226 -12.92 27.80 -9.65
C SER A 226 -13.07 29.29 -9.29
N SER A 227 -12.11 29.87 -8.55
CA SER A 227 -12.08 31.30 -8.22
C SER A 227 -11.73 32.20 -9.42
N VAL A 228 -10.98 31.66 -10.40
CA VAL A 228 -10.52 32.43 -11.58
C VAL A 228 -11.32 32.14 -12.83
N VAL A 229 -12.02 31.00 -12.90
CA VAL A 229 -12.86 30.58 -14.04
C VAL A 229 -14.30 31.02 -13.81
N SER A 230 -14.87 31.78 -14.74
CA SER A 230 -16.28 32.19 -14.73
C SER A 230 -17.19 31.22 -15.48
N ALA A 231 -16.70 30.59 -16.55
CA ALA A 231 -17.40 29.53 -17.27
C ALA A 231 -16.40 28.55 -17.87
N TYR A 232 -16.79 27.28 -17.95
CA TYR A 232 -16.02 26.21 -18.56
C TYR A 232 -16.99 25.34 -19.38
N SER A 233 -16.52 24.85 -20.52
CA SER A 233 -17.25 23.86 -21.31
C SER A 233 -16.27 22.93 -21.98
N SER A 234 -16.62 21.66 -22.08
CA SER A 234 -15.78 20.64 -22.66
C SER A 234 -16.50 19.83 -23.74
N THR A 235 -15.71 19.21 -24.61
CA THR A 235 -16.18 18.22 -25.57
C THR A 235 -15.20 17.07 -25.53
N VAL A 236 -15.68 15.94 -25.01
CA VAL A 236 -14.93 14.69 -24.95
C VAL A 236 -15.11 13.96 -26.27
N GLU A 237 -14.01 13.67 -26.95
CA GLU A 237 -14.03 12.92 -28.20
C GLU A 237 -14.20 11.42 -27.96
N LYS A 238 -13.78 10.58 -28.91
CA LYS A 238 -13.83 9.13 -28.75
C LYS A 238 -12.95 8.71 -27.57
N ILE A 239 -13.50 7.92 -26.66
CA ILE A 239 -12.78 7.34 -25.52
C ILE A 239 -12.34 5.93 -25.89
N ALA A 240 -11.04 5.68 -25.85
CA ALA A 240 -10.44 4.35 -25.92
C ALA A 240 -10.34 3.78 -24.50
N VAL A 241 -10.90 2.58 -24.30
CA VAL A 241 -10.83 1.87 -23.02
C VAL A 241 -10.05 0.57 -23.18
N SER A 242 -9.17 0.27 -22.23
CA SER A 242 -8.52 -1.04 -22.12
C SER A 242 -8.48 -1.51 -20.67
N PHE A 243 -8.29 -2.81 -20.48
CA PHE A 243 -8.15 -3.44 -19.17
C PHE A 243 -6.84 -4.21 -19.10
N ASP A 244 -6.03 -3.93 -18.09
CA ASP A 244 -4.77 -4.61 -17.84
C ASP A 244 -5.01 -5.78 -16.88
N THR A 245 -4.95 -7.01 -17.39
CA THR A 245 -5.14 -8.24 -16.60
C THR A 245 -4.00 -8.51 -15.63
N GLY A 246 -2.81 -7.93 -15.86
CA GLY A 246 -1.66 -8.04 -14.96
C GLY A 246 -1.83 -7.18 -13.70
N THR A 247 -2.41 -5.99 -13.84
CA THR A 247 -2.60 -5.03 -12.74
C THR A 247 -4.03 -4.94 -12.21
N GLY A 248 -5.02 -5.43 -12.96
CA GLY A 248 -6.45 -5.29 -12.63
C GLY A 248 -7.00 -3.88 -12.84
N ARG A 249 -6.30 -3.03 -13.62
CA ARG A 249 -6.64 -1.61 -13.80
C ARG A 249 -7.31 -1.37 -15.15
N TYR A 250 -8.23 -0.41 -15.18
CA TYR A 250 -8.76 0.13 -16.43
C TYR A 250 -7.90 1.30 -16.88
N ARG A 251 -7.75 1.47 -18.19
CA ARG A 251 -7.19 2.67 -18.79
C ARG A 251 -8.24 3.28 -19.71
N ALA A 252 -8.48 4.57 -19.54
CA ALA A 252 -9.29 5.36 -20.45
C ALA A 252 -8.42 6.47 -21.04
N SER A 253 -8.46 6.63 -22.35
CA SER A 253 -7.65 7.60 -23.08
C SER A 253 -8.55 8.33 -24.07
N THR A 254 -8.51 9.66 -24.05
CA THR A 254 -9.37 10.48 -24.90
C THR A 254 -8.73 11.84 -25.18
N THR A 255 -9.22 12.51 -26.22
CA THR A 255 -8.91 13.91 -26.46
C THR A 255 -10.10 14.76 -26.01
N VAL A 256 -9.81 15.84 -25.28
CA VAL A 256 -10.80 16.78 -24.78
C VAL A 256 -10.50 18.16 -25.33
N SER A 257 -11.48 18.77 -25.97
CA SER A 257 -11.44 20.19 -26.31
C SER A 257 -12.18 20.95 -25.22
N SER A 258 -11.57 21.98 -24.65
CA SER A 258 -12.17 22.78 -23.59
C SER A 258 -12.11 24.25 -23.92
N THR A 259 -13.17 24.98 -23.59
CA THR A 259 -13.22 26.44 -23.63
C THR A 259 -13.36 26.96 -22.21
N THR A 260 -12.43 27.81 -21.80
CA THR A 260 -12.41 28.43 -20.48
C THR A 260 -12.61 29.93 -20.61
N LYS A 261 -13.57 30.49 -19.87
CA LYS A 261 -13.73 31.92 -19.69
C LYS A 261 -13.33 32.28 -18.26
N THR A 262 -12.45 33.25 -18.10
CA THR A 262 -12.01 33.74 -16.78
C THR A 262 -12.95 34.79 -16.21
N VAL A 263 -12.88 35.07 -14.92
CA VAL A 263 -13.60 36.18 -14.26
C VAL A 263 -13.22 37.56 -14.85
N LYS A 264 -12.02 37.68 -15.44
CA LYS A 264 -11.57 38.88 -16.17
C LYS A 264 -12.07 38.95 -17.62
N GLY A 265 -12.92 38.02 -18.05
CA GLY A 265 -13.49 37.98 -19.40
C GLY A 265 -12.59 37.38 -20.48
N LYS A 266 -11.32 37.03 -20.18
CA LYS A 266 -10.43 36.34 -21.12
C LYS A 266 -10.98 34.94 -21.42
N THR A 267 -11.07 34.61 -22.70
CA THR A 267 -11.49 33.28 -23.18
C THR A 267 -10.32 32.57 -23.84
N SER A 268 -10.13 31.28 -23.56
CA SER A 268 -9.17 30.41 -24.25
C SER A 268 -9.84 29.09 -24.64
N THR A 269 -9.42 28.54 -25.78
CA THR A 269 -9.83 27.20 -26.21
C THR A 269 -8.57 26.37 -26.39
N GLU A 270 -8.53 25.22 -25.72
CA GLU A 270 -7.38 24.33 -25.66
C GLU A 270 -7.83 22.89 -25.88
N ARG A 271 -6.93 22.06 -26.40
CA ARG A 271 -7.18 20.66 -26.73
C ARG A 271 -6.12 19.79 -26.09
N TYR A 272 -6.56 18.85 -25.26
CA TYR A 272 -5.69 18.02 -24.42
C TYR A 272 -5.90 16.54 -24.72
N GLN A 273 -4.80 15.79 -24.69
CA GLN A 273 -4.82 14.35 -24.51
C GLN A 273 -4.93 14.07 -23.01
N VAL A 274 -5.95 13.29 -22.63
CA VAL A 274 -6.26 12.91 -21.26
C VAL A 274 -6.14 11.40 -21.13
N ASP A 275 -5.29 10.96 -20.22
CA ASP A 275 -5.12 9.55 -19.87
C ASP A 275 -5.51 9.35 -18.40
N MET A 276 -6.44 8.42 -18.17
CA MET A 276 -6.92 8.03 -16.84
C MET A 276 -6.59 6.55 -16.59
N THR A 277 -6.01 6.25 -15.44
CA THR A 277 -5.94 4.90 -14.89
C THR A 277 -7.00 4.80 -13.80
N LEU A 278 -7.91 3.84 -13.91
CA LEU A 278 -8.96 3.60 -12.92
C LEU A 278 -8.73 2.29 -12.17
N VAL A 279 -8.99 2.32 -10.87
CA VAL A 279 -8.90 1.17 -9.98
C VAL A 279 -10.28 0.79 -9.49
N ASP A 280 -10.60 -0.50 -9.56
CA ASP A 280 -11.74 -1.06 -8.86
C ASP A 280 -11.39 -1.10 -7.36
N THR A 281 -12.01 -0.23 -6.57
CA THR A 281 -11.97 -0.37 -5.13
C THR A 281 -13.03 -1.41 -4.80
N SER A 282 -12.64 -2.57 -4.25
CA SER A 282 -13.47 -3.78 -4.04
C SER A 282 -14.82 -3.59 -3.30
N TRP A 283 -15.09 -2.36 -2.85
CA TRP A 283 -16.22 -1.92 -2.04
C TRP A 283 -17.03 -0.79 -2.72
N GLY A 284 -16.66 -0.38 -3.93
CA GLY A 284 -17.30 0.68 -4.68
C GLY A 284 -18.24 0.17 -5.78
N ASN A 285 -19.33 0.90 -6.01
CA ASN A 285 -20.23 0.67 -7.15
C ASN A 285 -19.63 1.14 -8.49
N MET A 286 -18.45 1.76 -8.47
CA MET A 286 -17.74 2.28 -9.64
C MET A 286 -16.23 2.30 -9.41
N PRO A 287 -15.40 2.09 -10.45
CA PRO A 287 -13.99 2.38 -10.41
C PRO A 287 -13.69 3.83 -10.05
N LYS A 288 -12.54 4.06 -9.41
CA LYS A 288 -12.05 5.39 -9.06
C LYS A 288 -10.83 5.74 -9.90
N ILE A 289 -10.70 7.02 -10.26
CA ILE A 289 -9.52 7.56 -10.94
C ILE A 289 -8.34 7.51 -9.97
N LEU A 290 -7.39 6.64 -10.27
CA LEU A 290 -6.15 6.49 -9.53
C LEU A 290 -5.06 7.39 -10.11
N GLU A 291 -4.96 7.41 -11.44
CA GLU A 291 -4.00 8.27 -12.14
C GLU A 291 -4.75 9.11 -13.17
N TYR A 292 -4.38 10.38 -13.28
CA TYR A 292 -4.92 11.32 -14.25
C TYR A 292 -3.79 12.11 -14.88
N LYS A 293 -3.74 12.21 -16.21
CA LYS A 293 -2.72 12.99 -16.89
C LYS A 293 -3.31 13.78 -18.04
N GLU A 294 -3.09 15.09 -18.00
CA GLU A 294 -3.33 16.01 -19.11
C GLU A 294 -2.03 16.35 -19.83
N SER A 295 -2.07 16.31 -21.15
CA SER A 295 -0.98 16.79 -22.01
C SER A 295 -1.54 17.49 -23.26
N PRO A 296 -0.80 18.41 -23.88
CA PRO A 296 -1.24 19.00 -25.15
C PRO A 296 -1.52 17.91 -26.18
N ALA A 297 -2.69 17.95 -26.82
CA ALA A 297 -2.99 17.00 -27.88
C ALA A 297 -2.02 17.20 -29.05
N LYS A 298 -1.53 16.09 -29.62
CA LYS A 298 -0.74 16.16 -30.86
C LYS A 298 -1.66 16.67 -31.98
N LYS A 299 -1.16 17.63 -32.76
CA LYS A 299 -1.83 18.13 -33.96
C LYS A 299 -1.96 17.03 -35.01
#